data_AF-A0A2N7W1C3-F1
#
_entry.id   AF-A0A2N7W1C3-F1
#
_cell.length_a   1.000
_cell.length_b   1.000
_cell.length_c   1.000
_cell.angle_alpha   90.00
_cell.angle_beta   90.00
_cell.angle_gamma   90.00
#
_symmetry.space_group_name_H-M   'P 1'
#
loop_
_entity.id
_entity.type
_entity.pdbx_description
1 polymer ?
#
loop_
_entity_poly.entity_id
_entity_poly.type
_entity_poly.pdbx_seq_one_letter_code
_entity_poly.pdbx_strand_id
1 'polypeptide(L)'
;MSTQAIPETAQHAVSAAHSIETSSNVPRCNTLEAQKRLNAFYLRELAPPSAYDTIPQPAEYDEILTLESEWNLHEESRCDLSGLPETAAQLEEWYYDLRRTNREAVAPFFRFLAEEATLEQLAYYVCLEAQVDGRFDDTIALSQIGMLGDMKLAVAENFWDEMGLGNLDGMHTLLFGKAEPHFRQYLQRFDPSILSSALALKNGNLLSMYALRRWYVLRLLGTLTLLEDTVPYRFSKMVKGMRRHAVPEQVIEYHVLHTKIDVIHGNSLVKRVLLPLAQQNPSAIRDICIGCLIRFNVEKDYYEGAGTVMENMRQSLQ
;
A
#
# COMPACT_ATOMS: atom_id res chain seq x y z
N MET A 1 29.15 -7.88 -40.42
CA MET A 1 27.71 -8.11 -40.22
C MET A 1 27.53 -9.51 -39.66
N SER A 2 27.31 -9.64 -38.36
CA SER A 2 26.87 -10.89 -37.76
C SER A 2 25.99 -10.52 -36.57
N THR A 3 24.69 -10.69 -36.77
CA THR A 3 23.62 -10.55 -35.77
C THR A 3 23.76 -11.69 -34.77
N GLN A 4 24.17 -11.38 -33.53
CA GLN A 4 24.09 -12.35 -32.43
C GLN A 4 22.66 -12.41 -31.92
N ALA A 5 22.07 -13.61 -32.03
CA ALA A 5 20.75 -13.94 -31.54
C ALA A 5 20.72 -13.87 -30.00
N ILE A 6 19.62 -13.33 -29.48
CA ILE A 6 19.29 -13.33 -28.05
C ILE A 6 18.87 -14.76 -27.67
N PRO A 7 19.30 -15.31 -26.50
CA PRO A 7 18.96 -16.68 -26.12
C PRO A 7 17.45 -16.86 -25.87
N GLU A 8 16.87 -17.95 -26.37
CA GLU A 8 15.44 -18.32 -26.27
C GLU A 8 14.90 -18.36 -24.82
N THR A 9 15.75 -18.56 -23.82
CA THR A 9 15.36 -18.59 -22.40
C THR A 9 14.97 -17.22 -21.85
N ALA A 10 15.51 -16.13 -22.40
CA ALA A 10 15.12 -14.76 -22.02
C ALA A 10 13.75 -14.37 -22.60
N GLN A 11 13.32 -14.98 -23.71
CA GLN A 11 12.00 -14.73 -24.32
C GLN A 11 10.86 -15.37 -23.53
N HIS A 12 11.11 -16.48 -22.83
CA HIS A 12 10.07 -17.17 -22.04
C HIS A 12 9.71 -16.45 -20.74
N ALA A 13 10.66 -15.78 -20.06
CA ALA A 13 10.37 -14.99 -18.87
C ALA A 13 9.61 -13.68 -19.20
N VAL A 14 9.98 -13.02 -20.30
CA VAL A 14 9.27 -11.84 -20.82
C VAL A 14 7.84 -12.20 -21.24
N SER A 15 7.66 -13.38 -21.83
CA SER A 15 6.34 -13.89 -22.20
C SER A 15 5.43 -14.08 -20.98
N ALA A 16 5.91 -14.65 -19.87
CA ALA A 16 5.07 -14.86 -18.68
C ALA A 16 4.64 -13.57 -17.98
N ALA A 17 5.52 -12.56 -17.93
CA ALA A 17 5.19 -11.24 -17.38
C ALA A 17 4.17 -10.46 -18.25
N HIS A 18 4.24 -10.61 -19.58
CA HIS A 18 3.23 -10.04 -20.49
C HIS A 18 1.93 -10.86 -20.56
N SER A 19 1.98 -12.18 -20.36
CA SER A 19 0.82 -13.07 -20.55
C SER A 19 -0.26 -12.92 -19.47
N ILE A 20 0.08 -12.33 -18.32
CA ILE A 20 -0.90 -12.04 -17.26
C ILE A 20 -1.67 -10.74 -17.56
N GLU A 21 -1.11 -9.83 -18.36
CA GLU A 21 -1.65 -8.48 -18.59
C GLU A 21 -2.32 -8.27 -19.96
N THR A 22 -2.21 -9.21 -20.91
CA THR A 22 -2.85 -9.11 -22.24
C THR A 22 -4.16 -9.89 -22.39
N SER A 23 -4.86 -10.20 -21.28
CA SER A 23 -6.22 -10.75 -21.40
C SER A 23 -7.22 -9.63 -21.68
N SER A 24 -8.08 -9.81 -22.69
CA SER A 24 -9.15 -8.88 -23.08
C SER A 24 -10.23 -8.64 -22.02
N ASN A 25 -10.00 -9.04 -20.76
CA ASN A 25 -10.95 -9.05 -19.65
C ASN A 25 -10.49 -8.24 -18.42
N VAL A 26 -9.28 -7.66 -18.41
CA VAL A 26 -8.86 -6.78 -17.30
C VAL A 26 -9.55 -5.42 -17.44
N PRO A 27 -10.30 -4.95 -16.42
CA PRO A 27 -10.88 -3.61 -16.45
C PRO A 27 -9.82 -2.56 -16.74
N ARG A 28 -10.14 -1.55 -17.55
CA ARG A 28 -9.22 -0.44 -17.91
C ARG A 28 -8.51 0.13 -16.67
N CYS A 29 -9.26 0.36 -15.59
CA CYS A 29 -8.76 0.88 -14.32
C CYS A 29 -7.70 -0.01 -13.62
N ASN A 30 -7.67 -1.31 -13.91
CA ASN A 30 -6.70 -2.25 -13.34
C ASN A 30 -5.46 -2.47 -14.21
N THR A 31 -5.40 -1.90 -15.41
CA THR A 31 -4.23 -2.02 -16.28
C THR A 31 -3.03 -1.28 -15.69
N LEU A 32 -1.82 -1.79 -15.94
CA LEU A 32 -0.57 -1.13 -15.53
C LEU A 32 -0.50 0.31 -16.04
N GLU A 33 -0.94 0.55 -17.28
CA GLU A 33 -0.94 1.88 -17.89
C GLU A 33 -1.87 2.86 -17.16
N ALA A 34 -3.10 2.43 -16.84
CA ALA A 34 -4.02 3.27 -16.07
C ALA A 34 -3.47 3.57 -14.67
N GLN A 35 -2.88 2.59 -13.99
CA GLN A 35 -2.33 2.76 -12.65
C GLN A 35 -1.06 3.62 -12.64
N LYS A 36 -0.21 3.54 -13.67
CA LYS A 36 0.90 4.48 -13.88
C LYS A 36 0.41 5.90 -14.08
N ARG A 37 -0.66 6.07 -14.86
CA ARG A 37 -1.26 7.38 -15.11
C ARG A 37 -1.83 8.00 -13.84
N LEU A 38 -2.59 7.23 -13.05
CA LEU A 38 -3.10 7.66 -11.75
C LEU A 38 -1.95 8.02 -10.80
N ASN A 39 -0.94 7.16 -10.69
CA ASN A 39 0.22 7.39 -9.83
C ASN A 39 0.95 8.69 -10.20
N ALA A 40 1.24 8.90 -11.49
CA ALA A 40 1.89 10.11 -11.97
C ALA A 40 1.08 11.37 -11.67
N PHE A 41 -0.25 11.30 -11.79
CA PHE A 41 -1.13 12.40 -11.42
C PHE A 41 -1.07 12.69 -9.91
N TYR A 42 -1.16 11.67 -9.06
CA TYR A 42 -1.12 11.83 -7.59
C TYR A 42 0.22 12.37 -7.09
N LEU A 43 1.33 11.93 -7.67
CA LEU A 43 2.66 12.45 -7.31
C LEU A 43 2.82 13.93 -7.65
N ARG A 44 2.12 14.42 -8.69
CA ARG A 44 2.08 15.84 -9.09
C ARG A 44 1.11 16.66 -8.23
N GLU A 45 -0.04 16.10 -7.83
CA GLU A 45 -0.96 16.72 -6.86
C GLU A 45 -0.28 16.97 -5.52
N LEU A 46 0.52 16.01 -5.06
CA LEU A 46 1.28 16.08 -3.82
C LEU A 46 2.68 16.69 -4.02
N ALA A 47 2.98 17.28 -5.18
CA ALA A 47 4.31 17.80 -5.46
C ALA A 47 4.74 18.85 -4.43
N PRO A 48 6.04 18.91 -4.06
CA PRO A 48 6.52 19.95 -3.17
C PRO A 48 6.27 21.34 -3.79
N PRO A 49 6.11 22.41 -2.98
CA PRO A 49 5.85 23.76 -3.50
C PRO A 49 6.89 24.26 -4.52
N SER A 50 8.12 23.76 -4.48
CA SER A 50 9.17 24.07 -5.46
C SER A 50 8.92 23.52 -6.87
N ALA A 51 7.99 22.58 -7.02
CA ALA A 51 7.59 21.95 -8.29
C ALA A 51 6.16 22.36 -8.68
N TYR A 52 5.74 23.58 -8.32
CA TYR A 52 4.38 24.09 -8.53
C TYR A 52 3.95 24.09 -10.01
N ASP A 53 4.91 24.17 -10.93
CA ASP A 53 4.72 24.14 -12.37
C ASP A 53 4.32 22.75 -12.89
N THR A 54 4.54 21.70 -12.08
CA THR A 54 4.11 20.33 -12.39
C THR A 54 2.71 20.03 -11.88
N ILE A 55 2.11 20.85 -11.02
CA ILE A 55 0.79 20.58 -10.43
C ILE A 55 -0.26 20.41 -11.55
N PRO A 56 -1.12 19.38 -11.47
CA PRO A 56 -2.10 19.11 -12.52
C PRO A 56 -3.04 20.28 -12.77
N GLN A 57 -3.33 20.51 -14.05
CA GLN A 57 -4.24 21.56 -14.49
C GLN A 57 -5.68 21.05 -14.54
N PRO A 58 -6.70 21.92 -14.43
CA PRO A 58 -8.11 21.50 -14.45
C PRO A 58 -8.50 20.60 -15.64
N ALA A 59 -7.88 20.79 -16.80
CA ALA A 59 -8.14 19.97 -18.00
C ALA A 59 -7.70 18.49 -17.87
N GLU A 60 -6.82 18.17 -16.92
CA GLU A 60 -6.35 16.79 -16.69
C GLU A 60 -7.31 16.00 -15.80
N TYR A 61 -8.17 16.69 -15.02
CA TYR A 61 -9.02 16.06 -14.02
C TYR A 61 -10.14 15.21 -14.62
N ASP A 62 -10.72 15.59 -15.76
CA ASP A 62 -11.89 14.88 -16.32
C ASP A 62 -11.58 13.40 -16.59
N GLU A 63 -10.42 13.12 -17.20
CA GLU A 63 -10.01 11.74 -17.46
C GLU A 63 -9.66 10.99 -16.16
N ILE A 64 -9.02 11.67 -15.22
CA ILE A 64 -8.60 11.07 -13.93
C ILE A 64 -9.82 10.73 -13.08
N LEU A 65 -10.78 11.65 -12.93
CA LEU A 65 -12.02 11.42 -12.20
C LEU A 65 -12.85 10.30 -12.83
N THR A 66 -12.81 10.16 -14.15
CA THR A 66 -13.44 9.04 -14.85
C THR A 66 -12.77 7.72 -14.47
N LEU A 67 -11.44 7.64 -14.54
CA LEU A 67 -10.66 6.46 -14.14
C LEU A 67 -10.86 6.09 -12.66
N GLU A 68 -10.86 7.08 -11.77
CA GLU A 68 -11.11 6.91 -10.34
C GLU A 68 -12.52 6.38 -10.07
N SER A 69 -13.53 6.91 -10.76
CA SER A 69 -14.91 6.44 -10.62
C SER A 69 -15.07 5.01 -11.11
N GLU A 70 -14.51 4.68 -12.28
CA GLU A 70 -14.46 3.31 -12.81
C GLU A 70 -13.77 2.36 -11.82
N TRP A 71 -12.64 2.78 -11.25
CA TRP A 71 -11.88 1.97 -10.32
C TRP A 71 -12.61 1.75 -8.99
N ASN A 72 -13.13 2.81 -8.38
CA ASN A 72 -13.84 2.72 -7.11
C ASN A 72 -15.12 1.88 -7.23
N LEU A 73 -15.86 1.99 -8.35
CA LEU A 73 -17.01 1.12 -8.62
C LEU A 73 -16.59 -0.34 -8.82
N HIS A 74 -15.47 -0.58 -9.50
CA HIS A 74 -14.94 -1.92 -9.67
C HIS A 74 -14.57 -2.55 -8.32
N GLU A 75 -13.81 -1.88 -7.48
CA GLU A 75 -13.41 -2.43 -6.17
C GLU A 75 -14.61 -2.59 -5.22
N GLU A 76 -15.57 -1.66 -5.22
CA GLU A 76 -16.80 -1.80 -4.44
C GLU A 76 -17.64 -3.00 -4.91
N SER A 77 -17.68 -3.28 -6.21
CA SER A 77 -18.41 -4.46 -6.75
C SER A 77 -17.86 -5.81 -6.27
N ARG A 78 -16.61 -5.83 -5.78
CA ARG A 78 -15.94 -7.01 -5.21
C ARG A 78 -16.21 -7.20 -3.72
N CYS A 79 -16.80 -6.21 -3.06
CA CYS A 79 -17.06 -6.23 -1.63
C CYS A 79 -18.35 -6.99 -1.31
N ASP A 80 -18.31 -7.85 -0.29
CA ASP A 80 -19.54 -8.35 0.32
C ASP A 80 -20.11 -7.28 1.25
N LEU A 81 -21.19 -6.65 0.82
CA LEU A 81 -21.87 -5.60 1.57
C LEU A 81 -23.10 -6.13 2.32
N SER A 82 -23.27 -7.45 2.37
CA SER A 82 -24.31 -8.08 3.17
C SER A 82 -23.93 -8.07 4.65
N GLY A 83 -24.90 -7.78 5.53
CA GLY A 83 -24.68 -7.84 6.97
C GLY A 83 -23.68 -6.82 7.53
N LEU A 84 -23.46 -5.68 6.86
CA LEU A 84 -22.64 -4.61 7.42
C LEU A 84 -23.21 -4.11 8.75
N PRO A 85 -22.35 -3.70 9.70
CA PRO A 85 -22.79 -3.18 10.99
C PRO A 85 -23.63 -1.90 10.84
N GLU A 86 -24.60 -1.73 11.74
CA GLU A 86 -25.49 -0.55 11.75
C GLU A 86 -25.22 0.39 12.95
N THR A 87 -24.43 -0.08 13.91
CA THR A 87 -24.08 0.65 15.14
C THR A 87 -22.57 0.61 15.39
N ALA A 88 -22.07 1.56 16.18
CA ALA A 88 -20.64 1.59 16.54
C ALA A 88 -20.18 0.32 17.29
N ALA A 89 -21.02 -0.26 18.14
CA ALA A 89 -20.68 -1.50 18.84
C ALA A 89 -20.51 -2.68 17.87
N GLN A 90 -21.43 -2.82 16.91
CA GLN A 90 -21.31 -3.82 15.85
C GLN A 90 -20.13 -3.56 14.92
N LEU A 91 -19.80 -2.28 14.65
CA LEU A 91 -18.64 -1.90 13.85
C LEU A 91 -17.34 -2.38 14.50
N GLU A 92 -17.23 -2.26 15.81
CA GLU A 92 -16.05 -2.74 16.54
C GLU A 92 -15.86 -4.26 16.37
N GLU A 93 -16.91 -5.04 16.63
CA GLU A 93 -16.89 -6.50 16.49
C GLU A 93 -16.56 -6.90 15.05
N TRP A 94 -17.25 -6.30 14.08
CA TRP A 94 -17.04 -6.53 12.66
C TRP A 94 -15.60 -6.22 12.22
N TYR A 95 -15.04 -5.09 12.67
CA TYR A 95 -13.68 -4.70 12.31
C TYR A 95 -12.65 -5.71 12.80
N TYR A 96 -12.75 -6.16 14.06
CA TYR A 96 -11.80 -7.12 14.61
C TYR A 96 -11.91 -8.52 13.95
N ASP A 97 -13.10 -8.92 13.51
CA ASP A 97 -13.27 -10.13 12.70
C ASP A 97 -12.65 -9.99 11.30
N LEU A 98 -12.83 -8.84 10.64
CA LEU A 98 -12.16 -8.55 9.36
C LEU A 98 -10.65 -8.57 9.53
N ARG A 99 -10.11 -7.93 10.57
CA ARG A 99 -8.67 -7.92 10.89
C ARG A 99 -8.11 -9.33 11.10
N ARG A 100 -8.84 -10.19 11.83
CA ARG A 100 -8.46 -11.60 12.02
C ARG A 100 -8.44 -12.35 10.69
N THR A 101 -9.46 -12.17 9.87
CA THR A 101 -9.59 -12.77 8.53
C THR A 101 -8.44 -12.32 7.63
N ASN A 102 -8.14 -11.01 7.64
CA ASN A 102 -6.99 -10.44 6.94
C ASN A 102 -5.69 -11.12 7.35
N ARG A 103 -5.43 -11.20 8.66
CA ARG A 103 -4.22 -11.80 9.21
C ARG A 103 -4.06 -13.25 8.76
N GLU A 104 -5.13 -14.03 8.76
CA GLU A 104 -5.13 -15.42 8.30
C GLU A 104 -4.82 -15.52 6.81
N ALA A 105 -5.45 -14.68 5.97
CA ALA A 105 -5.28 -14.67 4.53
C ALA A 105 -3.83 -14.36 4.10
N VAL A 106 -3.18 -13.39 4.75
CA VAL A 106 -1.83 -12.93 4.37
C VAL A 106 -0.71 -13.70 5.09
N ALA A 107 -1.03 -14.52 6.10
CA ALA A 107 -0.04 -15.22 6.91
C ALA A 107 0.91 -16.14 6.12
N PRO A 108 0.50 -16.89 5.09
CA PRO A 108 1.41 -17.69 4.29
C PRO A 108 2.51 -16.87 3.63
N PHE A 109 2.17 -15.74 3.00
CA PHE A 109 3.13 -14.85 2.34
C PHE A 109 4.15 -14.28 3.33
N PHE A 110 3.69 -13.75 4.46
CA PHE A 110 4.61 -13.18 5.45
C PHE A 110 5.43 -14.25 6.20
N ARG A 111 4.93 -15.48 6.36
CA ARG A 111 5.74 -16.60 6.86
C ARG A 111 6.87 -16.92 5.89
N PHE A 112 6.55 -17.00 4.60
CA PHE A 112 7.52 -17.20 3.53
C PHE A 112 8.63 -16.12 3.57
N LEU A 113 8.28 -14.83 3.65
CA LEU A 113 9.27 -13.74 3.78
C LEU A 113 10.18 -13.93 5.00
N ALA A 114 9.60 -14.31 6.14
CA ALA A 114 10.34 -14.47 7.39
C ALA A 114 11.31 -15.67 7.36
N GLU A 115 10.93 -16.78 6.75
CA GLU A 115 11.55 -18.08 6.99
C GLU A 115 12.28 -18.64 5.76
N GLU A 116 11.84 -18.30 4.56
CA GLU A 116 12.23 -19.01 3.34
C GLU A 116 12.75 -18.09 2.23
N ALA A 117 12.25 -16.86 2.12
CA ALA A 117 12.62 -15.94 1.05
C ALA A 117 14.14 -15.72 0.94
N THR A 118 14.67 -15.63 -0.27
CA THR A 118 16.06 -15.23 -0.51
C THR A 118 16.22 -13.73 -0.28
N LEU A 119 17.48 -13.27 -0.20
CA LEU A 119 17.76 -11.84 -0.06
C LEU A 119 17.24 -11.03 -1.26
N GLU A 120 17.29 -11.60 -2.47
CA GLU A 120 16.78 -10.95 -3.68
C GLU A 120 15.25 -10.87 -3.69
N GLN A 121 14.55 -11.88 -3.16
CA GLN A 121 13.09 -11.82 -3.02
C GLN A 121 12.67 -10.80 -1.96
N LEU A 122 13.39 -10.70 -0.85
CA LEU A 122 13.20 -9.63 0.14
C LEU A 122 13.49 -8.25 -0.46
N ALA A 123 14.58 -8.13 -1.23
CA ALA A 123 14.94 -6.91 -1.92
C ALA A 123 13.86 -6.47 -2.92
N TYR A 124 13.34 -7.42 -3.70
CA TYR A 124 12.23 -7.20 -4.61
C TYR A 124 11.03 -6.62 -3.86
N TYR A 125 10.65 -7.23 -2.74
CA TYR A 125 9.51 -6.75 -1.97
C TYR A 125 9.71 -5.32 -1.44
N VAL A 126 10.88 -5.01 -0.88
CA VAL A 126 11.17 -3.66 -0.37
C VAL A 126 11.14 -2.63 -1.49
N CYS A 127 11.73 -2.94 -2.65
CA CYS A 127 11.68 -2.06 -3.81
C CYS A 127 10.26 -1.92 -4.40
N LEU A 128 9.38 -2.91 -4.18
CA LEU A 128 7.97 -2.86 -4.58
C LEU A 128 7.17 -1.94 -3.66
N GLU A 129 7.35 -2.06 -2.34
CA GLU A 129 6.79 -1.12 -1.35
C GLU A 129 7.25 0.31 -1.63
N ALA A 130 8.50 0.49 -2.09
CA ALA A 130 9.03 1.82 -2.36
C ALA A 130 8.36 2.57 -3.51
N GLN A 131 7.59 1.89 -4.36
CA GLN A 131 6.80 2.55 -5.40
C GLN A 131 5.55 3.21 -4.85
N VAL A 132 5.15 2.87 -3.62
CA VAL A 132 3.87 3.29 -3.03
C VAL A 132 4.01 4.06 -1.72
N ASP A 133 5.09 3.86 -0.98
CA ASP A 133 5.19 4.32 0.42
C ASP A 133 5.80 5.73 0.59
N GLY A 134 6.22 6.39 -0.50
CA GLY A 134 7.01 7.62 -0.43
C GLY A 134 6.29 8.89 0.04
N ARG A 135 4.99 8.83 0.36
CA ARG A 135 4.14 9.98 0.74
C ARG A 135 3.04 9.60 1.74
N PHE A 136 3.33 8.64 2.61
CA PHE A 136 2.36 8.22 3.61
C PHE A 136 2.03 9.36 4.59
N ASP A 137 3.03 10.17 4.96
CA ASP A 137 2.84 11.35 5.81
C ASP A 137 1.84 12.36 5.24
N ASP A 138 1.90 12.66 3.94
CA ASP A 138 0.91 13.51 3.24
C ASP A 138 -0.52 12.92 3.35
N THR A 139 -0.65 11.58 3.27
CA THR A 139 -1.94 10.88 3.39
C THR A 139 -2.52 11.07 4.79
N ILE A 140 -1.70 10.92 5.83
CA ILE A 140 -2.13 11.17 7.22
C ILE A 140 -2.53 12.63 7.40
N ALA A 141 -1.73 13.58 6.91
CA ALA A 141 -2.02 15.01 6.99
C ALA A 141 -3.37 15.37 6.34
N LEU A 142 -3.64 14.84 5.15
CA LEU A 142 -4.90 15.05 4.43
C LEU A 142 -6.09 14.43 5.17
N SER A 143 -5.90 13.26 5.79
CA SER A 143 -6.96 12.59 6.57
C SER A 143 -7.41 13.41 7.78
N GLN A 144 -6.50 14.22 8.36
CA GLN A 144 -6.75 15.02 9.55
C GLN A 144 -7.68 16.23 9.30
N ILE A 145 -7.77 16.71 8.06
CA ILE A 145 -8.45 17.97 7.72
C ILE A 145 -9.95 17.89 8.08
N GLY A 146 -10.38 18.80 8.98
CA GLY A 146 -11.76 18.93 9.44
C GLY A 146 -12.15 18.00 10.59
N MET A 147 -11.24 17.15 11.10
CA MET A 147 -11.49 16.39 12.32
C MET A 147 -11.66 17.30 13.54
N LEU A 148 -12.46 16.86 14.51
CA LEU A 148 -12.77 17.60 15.72
C LEU A 148 -12.41 16.79 16.97
N GLY A 149 -12.07 17.49 18.06
CA GLY A 149 -11.82 16.88 19.36
C GLY A 149 -10.71 15.82 19.34
N ASP A 150 -10.94 14.73 20.07
CA ASP A 150 -9.95 13.66 20.23
C ASP A 150 -9.60 12.93 18.93
N MET A 151 -10.54 12.85 17.97
CA MET A 151 -10.26 12.29 16.64
C MET A 151 -9.10 13.02 15.96
N LYS A 152 -9.08 14.36 16.08
CA LYS A 152 -8.02 15.20 15.49
C LYS A 152 -6.69 14.98 16.19
N LEU A 153 -6.68 14.76 17.50
CA LEU A 153 -5.47 14.50 18.29
C LEU A 153 -4.90 13.13 17.95
N ALA A 154 -5.73 12.09 17.83
CA ALA A 154 -5.29 10.75 17.46
C ALA A 154 -4.53 10.74 16.12
N VAL A 155 -5.04 11.44 15.11
CA VAL A 155 -4.37 11.56 13.80
C VAL A 155 -3.16 12.51 13.86
N ALA A 156 -3.18 13.54 14.71
CA ALA A 156 -2.03 14.41 14.92
C ALA A 156 -0.83 13.68 15.55
N GLU A 157 -1.11 12.80 16.52
CA GLU A 157 -0.09 11.98 17.19
C GLU A 157 0.58 11.06 16.17
N ASN A 158 -0.23 10.35 15.36
CA ASN A 158 0.27 9.52 14.26
C ASN A 158 1.14 10.33 13.29
N PHE A 159 0.65 11.49 12.81
CA PHE A 159 1.45 12.36 11.94
C PHE A 159 2.76 12.80 12.59
N TRP A 160 2.74 13.11 13.89
CA TRP A 160 3.94 13.56 14.61
C TRP A 160 4.98 12.44 14.75
N ASP A 161 4.53 11.21 14.94
CA ASP A 161 5.39 10.02 14.89
C ASP A 161 6.01 9.85 13.48
N GLU A 162 5.22 9.98 12.41
CA GLU A 162 5.72 9.95 11.01
C GLU A 162 6.80 11.03 10.74
N MET A 163 6.67 12.20 11.37
CA MET A 163 7.65 13.29 11.33
C MET A 163 8.88 13.04 12.21
N GLY A 164 9.06 11.83 12.75
CA GLY A 164 10.19 11.47 13.60
C GLY A 164 10.22 12.26 14.90
N LEU A 165 9.06 12.67 15.41
CA LEU A 165 8.92 13.56 16.57
C LEU A 165 9.69 14.89 16.39
N GLY A 166 9.79 15.37 15.15
CA GLY A 166 10.51 16.60 14.79
C GLY A 166 12.01 16.41 14.58
N ASN A 167 12.53 15.20 14.73
CA ASN A 167 13.90 14.87 14.35
C ASN A 167 13.95 14.47 12.87
N LEU A 168 14.62 15.27 12.04
CA LEU A 168 14.74 15.03 10.60
C LEU A 168 15.32 13.62 10.30
N ASP A 169 16.36 13.20 11.02
CA ASP A 169 16.97 11.89 10.78
C ASP A 169 16.05 10.72 11.17
N GLY A 170 15.05 10.98 12.00
CA GLY A 170 14.02 10.03 12.42
C GLY A 170 12.75 10.09 11.59
N MET A 171 12.61 11.02 10.63
CA MET A 171 11.44 11.09 9.76
C MET A 171 11.31 9.79 8.96
N HIS A 172 10.14 9.16 9.02
CA HIS A 172 9.93 7.81 8.48
C HIS A 172 10.18 7.73 6.98
N THR A 173 9.73 8.73 6.22
CA THR A 173 9.96 8.84 4.77
C THR A 173 11.45 8.88 4.42
N LEU A 174 12.28 9.53 5.25
CA LEU A 174 13.74 9.56 5.06
C LEU A 174 14.40 8.25 5.47
N LEU A 175 13.93 7.60 6.54
CA LEU A 175 14.43 6.28 6.94
C LEU A 175 14.17 5.24 5.86
N PHE A 176 12.96 5.22 5.30
CA PHE A 176 12.61 4.30 4.22
C PHE A 176 13.40 4.58 2.93
N GLY A 177 13.62 5.86 2.59
CA GLY A 177 14.46 6.27 1.46
C GLY A 177 15.91 5.81 1.55
N LYS A 178 16.43 5.47 2.75
CA LYS A 178 17.76 4.85 2.94
C LYS A 178 17.76 3.34 2.66
N ALA A 179 16.63 2.66 2.87
CA ALA A 179 16.52 1.21 2.72
C ALA A 179 16.51 0.79 1.24
N GLU A 180 15.74 1.49 0.41
CA GLU A 180 15.51 1.12 -0.99
C GLU A 180 16.80 0.98 -1.80
N PRO A 181 17.76 1.93 -1.79
CA PRO A 181 18.99 1.80 -2.58
C PRO A 181 19.85 0.61 -2.15
N HIS A 182 19.85 0.27 -0.86
CA HIS A 182 20.54 -0.91 -0.35
C HIS A 182 19.94 -2.20 -0.91
N PHE A 183 18.61 -2.30 -1.00
CA PHE A 183 17.97 -3.49 -1.54
C PHE A 183 18.06 -3.56 -3.07
N ARG A 184 17.96 -2.42 -3.77
CA ARG A 184 18.02 -2.34 -5.23
C ARG A 184 19.29 -2.99 -5.83
N GLN A 185 20.42 -2.94 -5.13
CA GLN A 185 21.66 -3.56 -5.61
C GLN A 185 21.56 -5.08 -5.81
N TYR A 186 20.67 -5.76 -5.06
CA TYR A 186 20.47 -7.21 -5.17
C TYR A 186 19.58 -7.61 -6.36
N LEU A 187 19.02 -6.63 -7.08
CA LEU A 187 18.12 -6.87 -8.20
C LEU A 187 18.79 -6.69 -9.57
N GLN A 188 20.08 -6.33 -9.63
CA GLN A 188 20.78 -5.96 -10.87
C GLN A 188 20.77 -7.03 -11.97
N ARG A 189 20.64 -8.31 -11.62
CA ARG A 189 20.60 -9.42 -12.58
C ARG A 189 19.21 -9.73 -13.15
N PHE A 190 18.16 -9.15 -12.58
CA PHE A 190 16.79 -9.35 -13.06
C PHE A 190 16.41 -8.24 -14.03
N ASP A 191 15.49 -8.55 -14.93
CA ASP A 191 14.92 -7.54 -15.81
C ASP A 191 14.19 -6.46 -14.97
N PRO A 192 14.41 -5.16 -15.20
CA PRO A 192 13.76 -4.10 -14.43
C PRO A 192 12.23 -4.17 -14.42
N SER A 193 11.62 -4.84 -15.41
CA SER A 193 10.17 -5.06 -15.47
C SER A 193 9.61 -5.88 -14.31
N ILE A 194 10.42 -6.61 -13.53
CA ILE A 194 9.89 -7.31 -12.32
C ILE A 194 9.23 -6.32 -11.34
N LEU A 195 9.71 -5.08 -11.32
CA LEU A 195 9.17 -4.00 -10.49
C LEU A 195 7.94 -3.32 -11.13
N SER A 196 7.63 -3.57 -12.40
CA SER A 196 6.43 -3.02 -13.04
C SER A 196 5.21 -3.84 -12.66
N SER A 197 4.42 -3.35 -11.69
CA SER A 197 3.24 -4.06 -11.20
C SER A 197 2.07 -3.13 -10.99
N ALA A 198 0.97 -3.39 -11.71
CA ALA A 198 -0.28 -2.66 -11.51
C ALA A 198 -0.79 -2.86 -10.07
N LEU A 199 -0.62 -4.07 -9.52
CA LEU A 199 -1.06 -4.42 -8.17
C LEU A 199 -0.29 -3.65 -7.10
N ALA A 200 1.02 -3.47 -7.31
CA ALA A 200 1.83 -2.61 -6.44
C ALA A 200 1.31 -1.19 -6.49
N LEU A 201 1.22 -0.58 -7.68
CA LEU A 201 0.71 0.79 -7.82
C LEU A 201 -0.68 0.98 -7.21
N LYS A 202 -1.60 0.03 -7.40
CA LYS A 202 -2.94 0.04 -6.77
C LYS A 202 -2.87 0.17 -5.25
N ASN A 203 -1.94 -0.53 -4.60
CA ASN A 203 -1.80 -0.54 -3.15
C ASN A 203 -1.54 0.87 -2.57
N GLY A 204 -0.76 1.70 -3.27
CA GLY A 204 -0.51 3.10 -2.90
C GLY A 204 -1.53 4.08 -3.47
N ASN A 205 -1.87 3.93 -4.75
CA ASN A 205 -2.79 4.82 -5.46
C ASN A 205 -4.17 4.87 -4.79
N LEU A 206 -4.62 3.79 -4.15
CA LEU A 206 -5.89 3.76 -3.42
C LEU A 206 -5.91 4.79 -2.27
N LEU A 207 -4.82 4.85 -1.50
CA LEU A 207 -4.66 5.80 -0.40
C LEU A 207 -4.63 7.23 -0.94
N SER A 208 -3.83 7.48 -1.97
CA SER A 208 -3.73 8.80 -2.62
C SER A 208 -5.07 9.28 -3.17
N MET A 209 -5.81 8.41 -3.87
CA MET A 209 -7.15 8.71 -4.38
C MET A 209 -8.09 9.12 -3.24
N TYR A 210 -8.17 8.32 -2.18
CA TYR A 210 -9.06 8.60 -1.06
C TYR A 210 -8.64 9.82 -0.24
N ALA A 211 -7.34 10.12 -0.14
CA ALA A 211 -6.82 11.31 0.52
C ALA A 211 -7.11 12.60 -0.25
N LEU A 212 -6.87 12.58 -1.57
CA LEU A 212 -7.05 13.75 -2.44
C LEU A 212 -8.51 14.04 -2.76
N ARG A 213 -9.39 13.04 -2.69
CA ARG A 213 -10.83 13.18 -2.96
C ARG A 213 -11.61 13.20 -1.65
N ARG A 214 -11.87 14.40 -1.13
CA ARG A 214 -12.47 14.59 0.20
C ARG A 214 -13.84 13.91 0.39
N TRP A 215 -14.56 13.63 -0.68
CA TRP A 215 -15.81 12.86 -0.63
C TRP A 215 -15.61 11.37 -0.29
N TYR A 216 -14.40 10.83 -0.41
CA TYR A 216 -14.04 9.48 0.02
C TYR A 216 -13.45 9.41 1.43
N VAL A 217 -13.52 10.48 2.23
CA VAL A 217 -12.90 10.52 3.57
C VAL A 217 -13.27 9.33 4.46
N LEU A 218 -14.50 8.84 4.40
CA LEU A 218 -14.94 7.72 5.24
C LEU A 218 -14.28 6.41 4.81
N ARG A 219 -14.14 6.21 3.49
CA ARG A 219 -13.39 5.09 2.92
C ARG A 219 -11.91 5.20 3.25
N LEU A 220 -11.34 6.41 3.18
CA LEU A 220 -9.96 6.68 3.60
C LEU A 220 -9.72 6.21 5.04
N LEU A 221 -10.60 6.59 5.97
CA LEU A 221 -10.45 6.23 7.38
C LEU A 221 -10.51 4.72 7.60
N GLY A 222 -11.41 4.01 6.91
CA GLY A 222 -11.44 2.54 6.93
C GLY A 222 -10.15 1.93 6.38
N THR A 223 -9.71 2.37 5.20
CA THR A 223 -8.48 1.93 4.54
C THR A 223 -7.24 2.17 5.41
N LEU A 224 -7.09 3.37 5.98
CA LEU A 224 -5.98 3.74 6.86
C LEU A 224 -5.96 2.91 8.14
N THR A 225 -7.14 2.70 8.76
CA THR A 225 -7.23 1.91 9.99
C THR A 225 -6.78 0.47 9.76
N LEU A 226 -7.20 -0.17 8.67
CA LEU A 226 -6.76 -1.53 8.36
C LEU A 226 -5.26 -1.58 7.97
N LEU A 227 -4.76 -0.58 7.24
CA LEU A 227 -3.33 -0.45 6.95
C LEU A 227 -2.51 -0.45 8.25
N GLU A 228 -2.77 0.53 9.11
CA GLU A 228 -2.01 0.79 10.35
C GLU A 228 -2.02 -0.42 11.29
N ASP A 229 -3.18 -1.04 11.50
CA ASP A 229 -3.30 -2.18 12.42
C ASP A 229 -2.61 -3.46 11.88
N THR A 230 -2.35 -3.54 10.58
CA THR A 230 -1.67 -4.70 9.97
C THR A 230 -0.15 -4.53 9.84
N VAL A 231 0.36 -3.28 9.91
CA VAL A 231 1.81 -3.01 9.77
C VAL A 231 2.68 -3.70 10.81
N PRO A 232 2.37 -3.70 12.13
CA PRO A 232 3.25 -4.31 13.13
C PRO A 232 3.53 -5.78 12.83
N TYR A 233 2.51 -6.49 12.34
CA TYR A 233 2.67 -7.87 11.93
C TYR A 233 3.58 -8.00 10.72
N ARG A 234 3.25 -7.30 9.63
CA ARG A 234 3.90 -7.45 8.34
C ARG A 234 5.39 -7.18 8.46
N PHE A 235 5.75 -6.11 9.17
CA PHE A 235 7.13 -5.72 9.37
C PHE A 235 7.86 -6.60 10.37
N SER A 236 7.20 -7.14 11.41
CA SER A 236 7.85 -8.13 12.29
C SER A 236 8.34 -9.36 11.51
N LYS A 237 7.62 -9.74 10.46
CA LYS A 237 7.97 -10.87 9.59
C LYS A 237 9.07 -10.50 8.61
N MET A 238 9.01 -9.32 8.00
CA MET A 238 10.09 -8.81 7.16
C MET A 238 11.41 -8.67 7.93
N VAL A 239 11.38 -8.05 9.11
CA VAL A 239 12.56 -7.89 9.99
C VAL A 239 13.16 -9.25 10.34
N LYS A 240 12.34 -10.26 10.65
CA LYS A 240 12.84 -11.63 10.87
C LYS A 240 13.57 -12.17 9.63
N GLY A 241 13.00 -12.00 8.43
CA GLY A 241 13.62 -12.41 7.17
C GLY A 241 14.92 -11.67 6.86
N MET A 242 14.93 -10.34 7.03
CA MET A 242 16.10 -9.49 6.80
C MET A 242 17.25 -9.83 7.75
N ARG A 243 16.96 -10.07 9.03
CA ARG A 243 17.98 -10.49 10.02
C ARG A 243 18.57 -11.87 9.71
N ARG A 244 17.77 -12.80 9.17
CA ARG A 244 18.26 -14.10 8.70
C ARG A 244 19.32 -13.97 7.59
N HIS A 245 19.22 -12.93 6.78
CA HIS A 245 20.22 -12.59 5.74
C HIS A 245 21.26 -11.56 6.18
N ALA A 246 21.35 -11.27 7.48
CA ALA A 246 22.31 -10.33 8.05
C ALA A 246 22.27 -8.93 7.42
N VAL A 247 21.09 -8.46 6.98
CA VAL A 247 20.91 -7.08 6.53
C VAL A 247 21.25 -6.13 7.69
N PRO A 248 22.05 -5.07 7.48
CA PRO A 248 22.44 -4.15 8.55
C PRO A 248 21.23 -3.49 9.25
N GLU A 249 21.26 -3.36 10.58
CA GLU A 249 20.13 -2.78 11.35
C GLU A 249 19.77 -1.35 10.89
N GLN A 250 20.76 -0.54 10.55
CA GLN A 250 20.56 0.83 10.02
C GLN A 250 19.79 0.87 8.69
N VAL A 251 19.75 -0.23 7.94
CA VAL A 251 19.00 -0.34 6.68
C VAL A 251 17.54 -0.70 6.97
N ILE A 252 17.28 -1.46 8.04
CA ILE A 252 15.94 -1.96 8.37
C ILE A 252 15.28 -1.17 9.51
N GLU A 253 15.90 -0.06 9.94
CA GLU A 253 15.44 0.80 11.04
C GLU A 253 13.97 1.20 10.88
N TYR A 254 13.58 1.64 9.68
CA TYR A 254 12.18 1.92 9.33
C TYR A 254 11.25 0.76 9.69
N HIS A 255 11.56 -0.45 9.22
CA HIS A 255 10.73 -1.63 9.46
C HIS A 255 10.69 -2.00 10.94
N VAL A 256 11.82 -1.88 11.65
CA VAL A 256 11.92 -2.17 13.09
C VAL A 256 11.06 -1.22 13.91
N LEU A 257 11.08 0.07 13.60
CA LEU A 257 10.34 1.12 14.29
C LEU A 257 8.83 0.85 14.31
N HIS A 258 8.29 0.57 13.12
CA HIS A 258 6.88 0.28 12.87
C HIS A 258 6.42 -1.09 13.41
N THR A 259 7.33 -1.97 13.88
CA THR A 259 6.89 -3.18 14.62
C THR A 259 6.27 -2.87 15.99
N LYS A 260 6.49 -1.66 16.52
CA LYS A 260 6.05 -1.27 17.87
C LYS A 260 5.10 -0.08 17.86
N ILE A 261 5.42 0.98 17.12
CA ILE A 261 4.67 2.24 17.15
C ILE A 261 3.25 2.03 16.62
N ASP A 262 3.08 1.35 15.48
CA ASP A 262 1.77 1.27 14.82
C ASP A 262 0.75 0.39 15.56
N VAL A 263 1.18 -0.40 16.55
CA VAL A 263 0.25 -1.09 17.46
C VAL A 263 -0.64 -0.04 18.17
N ILE A 264 -0.07 1.12 18.50
CA ILE A 264 -0.78 2.23 19.12
C ILE A 264 -1.66 2.95 18.09
N HIS A 265 -1.16 3.15 16.87
CA HIS A 265 -1.87 3.85 15.80
C HIS A 265 -3.12 3.10 15.34
N GLY A 266 -3.01 1.82 14.98
CA GLY A 266 -4.15 1.02 14.54
C GLY A 266 -5.26 0.99 15.59
N ASN A 267 -4.91 0.76 16.85
CA ASN A 267 -5.88 0.79 17.95
C ASN A 267 -6.46 2.20 18.17
N SER A 268 -5.66 3.26 18.03
CA SER A 268 -6.14 4.64 18.17
C SER A 268 -7.11 5.02 17.05
N LEU A 269 -6.84 4.64 15.81
CA LEU A 269 -7.75 4.87 14.70
C LEU A 269 -9.10 4.17 14.92
N VAL A 270 -9.10 2.92 15.40
CA VAL A 270 -10.37 2.25 15.77
C VAL A 270 -11.07 3.01 16.91
N LYS A 271 -10.41 3.13 18.06
CA LYS A 271 -11.04 3.53 19.33
C LYS A 271 -11.32 5.02 19.43
N ARG A 272 -10.46 5.86 18.86
CA ARG A 272 -10.52 7.32 18.97
C ARG A 272 -11.02 7.99 17.70
N VAL A 273 -11.06 7.30 16.55
CA VAL A 273 -11.55 7.86 15.28
C VAL A 273 -12.80 7.15 14.78
N LEU A 274 -12.73 5.88 14.39
CA LEU A 274 -13.85 5.18 13.75
C LEU A 274 -15.07 5.04 14.67
N LEU A 275 -14.88 4.58 15.91
CA LEU A 275 -16.00 4.36 16.83
C LEU A 275 -16.69 5.67 17.25
N PRO A 276 -15.97 6.75 17.65
CA PRO A 276 -16.61 8.03 17.93
C PRO A 276 -17.32 8.62 16.71
N LEU A 277 -16.73 8.49 15.51
CA LEU A 277 -17.36 8.94 14.26
C LEU A 277 -18.67 8.18 13.99
N ALA A 278 -18.65 6.85 14.14
CA ALA A 278 -19.83 6.00 13.98
C ALA A 278 -20.91 6.27 15.03
N GLN A 279 -20.53 6.64 16.26
CA GLN A 279 -21.47 7.06 17.31
C GLN A 279 -22.13 8.40 16.99
N GLN A 280 -21.36 9.36 16.48
CA GLN A 280 -21.87 10.69 16.11
C GLN A 280 -22.73 10.65 14.85
N ASN A 281 -22.34 9.86 13.86
CA ASN A 281 -23.08 9.68 12.62
C ASN A 281 -23.06 8.22 12.15
N PRO A 282 -24.08 7.41 12.51
CA PRO A 282 -24.18 6.02 12.07
C PRO A 282 -24.21 5.83 10.55
N SER A 283 -24.62 6.85 9.77
CA SER A 283 -24.59 6.76 8.30
C SER A 283 -23.18 6.62 7.75
N ALA A 284 -22.15 6.98 8.53
CA ALA A 284 -20.75 6.88 8.12
C ALA A 284 -20.23 5.43 8.10
N ILE A 285 -20.87 4.54 8.86
CA ILE A 285 -20.41 3.16 9.08
C ILE A 285 -20.25 2.40 7.77
N ARG A 286 -21.20 2.57 6.84
CA ARG A 286 -21.18 1.88 5.55
C ARG A 286 -19.91 2.17 4.75
N ASP A 287 -19.56 3.44 4.56
CA ASP A 287 -18.38 3.81 3.78
C ASP A 287 -17.07 3.49 4.50
N ILE A 288 -17.05 3.53 5.85
CA ILE A 288 -15.91 3.03 6.63
C ILE A 288 -15.68 1.54 6.32
N CYS A 289 -16.74 0.72 6.36
CA CYS A 289 -16.65 -0.70 6.07
C CYS A 289 -16.21 -0.96 4.62
N ILE A 290 -16.73 -0.20 3.65
CA ILE A 290 -16.31 -0.31 2.24
C ILE A 290 -14.82 0.00 2.10
N GLY A 291 -14.31 1.04 2.77
CA GLY A 291 -12.87 1.34 2.79
C GLY A 291 -12.02 0.17 3.31
N CYS A 292 -12.39 -0.40 4.47
CA CYS A 292 -11.71 -1.56 5.02
C CYS A 292 -11.73 -2.78 4.06
N LEU A 293 -12.88 -3.08 3.45
CA LEU A 293 -13.04 -4.21 2.54
C LEU A 293 -12.25 -4.05 1.23
N ILE A 294 -12.27 -2.83 0.66
CA ILE A 294 -11.47 -2.52 -0.53
C ILE A 294 -9.98 -2.65 -0.21
N ARG A 295 -9.53 -2.12 0.94
CA ARG A 295 -8.15 -2.27 1.39
C ARG A 295 -7.74 -3.74 1.52
N PHE A 296 -8.58 -4.54 2.18
CA PHE A 296 -8.35 -5.98 2.34
C PHE A 296 -8.18 -6.68 0.98
N ASN A 297 -9.05 -6.39 0.01
CA ASN A 297 -8.97 -7.00 -1.32
C ASN A 297 -7.73 -6.55 -2.09
N VAL A 298 -7.43 -5.25 -2.10
CA VAL A 298 -6.28 -4.69 -2.84
C VAL A 298 -4.95 -5.21 -2.29
N GLU A 299 -4.77 -5.25 -0.97
CA GLU A 299 -3.51 -5.74 -0.39
C GLU A 299 -3.35 -7.26 -0.56
N LYS A 300 -4.46 -8.02 -0.52
CA LYS A 300 -4.43 -9.46 -0.81
C LYS A 300 -3.97 -9.73 -2.25
N ASP A 301 -4.59 -9.06 -3.23
CA ASP A 301 -4.18 -9.18 -4.63
C ASP A 301 -2.70 -8.80 -4.79
N TYR A 302 -2.26 -7.74 -4.11
CA TYR A 302 -0.89 -7.28 -4.11
C TYR A 302 0.10 -8.34 -3.59
N TYR A 303 -0.18 -8.97 -2.44
CA TYR A 303 0.69 -10.01 -1.89
C TYR A 303 0.69 -11.29 -2.74
N GLU A 304 -0.45 -11.68 -3.30
CA GLU A 304 -0.53 -12.83 -4.23
C GLU A 304 0.29 -12.57 -5.50
N GLY A 305 0.18 -11.36 -6.07
CA GLY A 305 0.97 -10.95 -7.23
C GLY A 305 2.47 -10.91 -6.94
N ALA A 306 2.87 -10.31 -5.82
CA ALA A 306 4.27 -10.27 -5.38
C ALA A 306 4.82 -11.69 -5.17
N GLY A 307 4.04 -12.58 -4.54
CA GLY A 307 4.42 -13.98 -4.34
C GLY A 307 4.64 -14.74 -5.65
N THR A 308 3.81 -14.48 -6.67
CA THR A 308 3.95 -15.08 -8.01
C THR A 308 5.27 -14.67 -8.67
N VAL A 309 5.63 -13.38 -8.62
CA VAL A 309 6.90 -12.89 -9.17
C VAL A 309 8.08 -13.50 -8.39
N MET A 310 7.99 -13.54 -7.05
CA MET A 310 9.04 -14.14 -6.22
C MET A 310 9.25 -15.63 -6.53
N GLU A 311 8.20 -16.40 -6.79
CA GLU A 311 8.35 -17.81 -7.16
C GLU A 311 9.13 -17.96 -8.48
N ASN A 312 8.81 -17.13 -9.48
CA ASN A 312 9.55 -17.10 -10.75
C ASN A 312 11.01 -16.69 -10.56
N MET A 313 11.28 -15.73 -9.67
CA MET A 313 12.65 -15.36 -9.30
C MET A 313 13.40 -16.58 -8.77
N ARG A 314 12.80 -17.35 -7.84
CA ARG A 314 13.44 -18.57 -7.30
C ARG A 314 13.80 -19.58 -8.39
N GLN A 315 12.90 -19.82 -9.33
CA GLN A 315 13.13 -20.77 -10.43
C GLN A 315 14.30 -20.35 -11.32
N SER A 316 14.49 -19.04 -11.54
CA SER A 316 15.65 -18.53 -12.29
C SER A 316 17.00 -18.60 -11.55
N LEU A 317 16.99 -18.91 -10.25
CA LEU A 317 18.19 -19.05 -9.41
C LEU A 317 18.70 -20.49 -9.31
N GLN A 318 17.90 -21.46 -9.76
CA GLN A 318 18.23 -22.88 -9.81
C GLN A 318 18.80 -23.25 -11.18
#